data_AF-A0A1E5VJ52-F1
#
_entry.id   AF-A0A1E5VJ52-F1
#
_cell.length_a   1.000
_cell.length_b   1.000
_cell.length_c   1.000
_cell.angle_alpha   90.00
_cell.angle_beta   90.00
_cell.angle_gamma   90.00
#
_symmetry.space_group_name_H-M   'P 1'
#
loop_
_entity.id
_entity.type
_entity.pdbx_description
1 polymer ?
#
loop_
_entity_poly.entity_id
_entity_poly.type
_entity_poly.pdbx_seq_one_letter_code
_entity_poly.pdbx_strand_id
1 'polypeptide(L)'
;MGSEGPSPVTVHVTGFKRFHGVAENPTEKIVRNLQSFMEKRGLPKGLVLGSCTVLEAAGQGALGPLYELLESTVVDQENGSPNQEKVILVRPYLHQIIYWYRK
;
A
#
# COMPACT_ATOMS: atom_id res chain seq x y z
N MET A 1 9.38 25.99 -25.14
CA MET A 1 8.76 24.71 -25.50
C MET A 1 9.21 23.69 -24.47
N GLY A 2 8.28 23.04 -23.78
CA GLY A 2 8.59 22.03 -22.76
C GLY A 2 7.45 21.96 -21.75
N SER A 3 6.39 21.22 -22.08
CA SER A 3 5.42 20.77 -21.08
C SER A 3 6.08 19.67 -20.26
N GLU A 4 6.42 19.97 -19.01
CA GLU A 4 6.75 18.92 -18.05
C GLU A 4 5.53 18.00 -17.95
N GLY A 5 5.75 16.70 -18.24
CA GLY A 5 4.69 15.70 -18.09
C GLY A 5 4.24 15.62 -16.62
N PRO A 6 3.04 15.07 -16.36
CA PRO A 6 2.55 14.93 -14.99
C PRO A 6 3.54 14.13 -14.13
N SER A 7 3.77 14.59 -12.89
CA SER A 7 4.64 13.92 -11.93
C SER A 7 4.21 12.47 -11.73
N PRO A 8 5.17 11.52 -11.60
CA PRO A 8 4.85 10.14 -11.28
C PRO A 8 4.04 10.03 -9.98
N VAL A 9 3.15 9.04 -9.93
CA VAL A 9 2.35 8.72 -8.74
C VAL A 9 3.01 7.56 -8.00
N THR A 10 3.41 7.80 -6.76
CA THR A 10 3.95 6.75 -5.88
C THR A 10 2.81 6.03 -5.16
N VAL A 11 2.80 4.70 -5.23
CA VAL A 11 1.78 3.84 -4.62
C VAL A 11 2.42 2.97 -3.55
N HIS A 12 1.86 3.04 -2.34
CA HIS A 12 2.21 2.16 -1.22
C HIS A 12 1.08 1.14 -1.04
N VAL A 13 1.42 -0.14 -1.03
CA VAL A 13 0.45 -1.23 -0.98
C VAL A 13 0.54 -1.95 0.35
N THR A 14 -0.59 -2.12 1.02
CA THR A 14 -0.67 -2.85 2.27
C THR A 14 -1.56 -4.08 2.16
N GLY A 15 -1.28 -5.06 3.02
CA GLY A 15 -2.06 -6.28 3.18
C GLY A 15 -2.01 -6.70 4.64
N PHE A 16 -2.71 -7.77 5.01
CA PHE A 16 -2.73 -8.25 6.39
C PHE A 16 -2.21 -9.67 6.45
N LYS A 17 -1.52 -10.03 7.53
CA LYS A 17 -1.17 -11.42 7.81
C LYS A 17 -2.43 -12.27 7.94
N ARG A 18 -2.22 -13.59 7.85
CA ARG A 18 -3.23 -14.57 8.28
C ARG A 18 -3.69 -14.31 9.72
N PHE A 19 -4.98 -14.53 9.94
CA PHE A 19 -5.62 -14.47 11.24
C PHE A 19 -5.96 -15.88 11.73
N HIS A 20 -6.33 -15.99 13.00
CA HIS A 20 -6.62 -17.28 13.61
C HIS A 20 -7.74 -18.01 12.85
N GLY A 21 -7.55 -19.30 12.59
CA GLY A 21 -8.49 -20.12 11.82
C GLY A 21 -8.39 -20.01 10.30
N VAL A 22 -7.56 -19.12 9.76
CA VAL A 22 -7.32 -18.99 8.31
C VAL A 22 -5.89 -19.36 7.97
N ALA A 23 -5.72 -20.43 7.20
CA ALA A 23 -4.40 -20.94 6.83
C ALA A 23 -3.60 -19.96 5.94
N GLU A 24 -4.31 -19.22 5.08
CA GLU A 24 -3.71 -18.31 4.11
C GLU A 24 -4.60 -17.07 3.92
N ASN A 25 -4.02 -15.89 4.06
CA ASN A 25 -4.70 -14.64 3.72
C ASN A 25 -4.27 -14.22 2.30
N PRO A 26 -5.21 -14.13 1.34
CA PRO A 26 -4.89 -13.73 -0.03
C PRO A 26 -4.16 -12.37 -0.11
N THR A 27 -4.48 -11.43 0.78
CA THR A 27 -3.84 -10.11 0.79
C THR A 27 -2.36 -10.18 1.17
N GLU A 28 -1.99 -11.01 2.16
CA GLU A 28 -0.59 -11.28 2.52
C GLU A 28 0.21 -11.78 1.31
N LYS A 29 -0.36 -12.76 0.60
CA LYS A 29 0.30 -13.36 -0.56
C LYS A 29 0.45 -12.38 -1.71
N ILE A 30 -0.59 -11.60 -2.01
CA ILE A 30 -0.52 -10.61 -3.09
C ILE A 30 0.59 -9.60 -2.79
N VAL A 31 0.60 -9.00 -1.59
CA VAL A 31 1.56 -7.96 -1.22
C VAL A 31 3.00 -8.47 -1.23
N ARG A 32 3.25 -9.69 -0.72
CA ARG A 32 4.59 -10.29 -0.75
C ARG A 32 5.11 -10.55 -2.15
N ASN A 33 4.24 -10.88 -3.10
CA ASN A 33 4.65 -11.20 -4.46
C ASN A 33 4.65 -9.97 -5.38
N LEU A 34 3.97 -8.88 -5.01
CA LEU A 34 3.70 -7.75 -5.87
C LEU A 34 4.99 -7.10 -6.40
N GLN A 35 5.98 -6.87 -5.54
CA GLN A 35 7.26 -6.28 -5.94
C GLN A 35 7.94 -7.12 -7.03
N SER A 36 8.12 -8.42 -6.78
CA SER A 36 8.73 -9.33 -7.76
C SER A 36 7.93 -9.46 -9.06
N PHE A 37 6.60 -9.33 -8.99
CA PHE A 37 5.73 -9.34 -10.15
C PHE A 37 5.93 -8.08 -11.00
N MET A 38 5.99 -6.92 -10.37
CA MET A 38 6.19 -5.63 -11.05
C MET A 38 7.60 -5.50 -11.62
N GLU A 39 8.63 -6.03 -10.95
CA GLU A 39 9.99 -6.10 -11.51
C GLU A 39 10.03 -6.92 -12.81
N LYS A 40 9.27 -8.03 -12.88
CA LYS A 40 9.22 -8.91 -14.06
C LYS A 40 8.34 -8.37 -15.18
N ARG A 41 7.25 -7.69 -14.86
CA ARG A 41 6.24 -7.23 -15.83
C ARG A 41 6.41 -5.77 -16.23
N GLY A 42 7.18 -5.01 -15.47
CA GLY A 42 7.27 -3.57 -15.56
C GLY A 42 6.11 -2.86 -14.87
N LEU A 43 6.31 -1.58 -14.56
CA LEU A 43 5.29 -0.69 -14.03
C LEU A 43 4.67 0.16 -15.15
N PRO A 44 3.39 0.53 -15.05
CA PRO A 44 2.79 1.52 -15.94
C PRO A 44 3.58 2.83 -15.93
N LYS A 45 3.59 3.54 -17.07
CA LYS A 45 4.25 4.86 -17.15
C LYS A 45 3.61 5.83 -16.14
N GLY A 46 4.46 6.56 -15.42
CA GLY A 46 4.01 7.53 -14.42
C GLY A 46 3.55 6.89 -13.11
N LEU A 47 3.87 5.62 -12.86
CA LEU A 47 3.62 4.96 -11.58
C LEU A 47 4.92 4.45 -10.96
N VAL A 48 5.12 4.75 -9.68
CA VAL A 48 6.23 4.27 -8.87
C VAL A 48 5.65 3.38 -7.77
N LEU A 49 6.24 2.21 -7.56
CA LEU A 49 5.90 1.37 -6.42
C LEU A 49 6.79 1.79 -5.24
N GLY A 50 6.18 2.37 -4.20
CA GLY A 50 6.90 2.85 -3.02
C GLY A 50 7.23 1.72 -2.06
N SER A 51 6.22 1.19 -1.37
CA SER A 51 6.40 0.07 -0.44
C SER A 51 5.31 -0.99 -0.57
N CYS A 52 5.64 -2.21 -0.17
CA CYS A 52 4.72 -3.34 -0.04
C CYS A 52 4.79 -3.87 1.40
N THR A 53 3.83 -3.50 2.24
CA THR A 53 3.88 -3.76 3.68
C THR A 53 2.77 -4.71 4.12
N VAL A 54 3.13 -5.78 4.84
CA VAL A 54 2.15 -6.69 5.46
C VAL A 54 1.97 -6.30 6.92
N LEU A 55 0.75 -5.92 7.29
CA LEU A 55 0.34 -5.53 8.64
C LEU A 55 -0.15 -6.75 9.44
N GLU A 56 -0.05 -6.71 10.77
CA GLU A 56 -0.35 -7.88 11.62
C GLU A 56 -1.81 -8.33 11.55
N ALA A 57 -2.77 -7.42 11.71
CA ALA A 57 -4.19 -7.76 11.72
C ALA A 57 -5.06 -6.59 11.26
N ALA A 58 -6.15 -6.88 10.56
CA ALA A 58 -7.10 -5.84 10.15
C ALA A 58 -7.79 -5.20 11.37
N GLY A 59 -8.13 -3.91 11.25
CA GLY A 59 -8.72 -3.14 12.34
C GLY A 59 -7.66 -2.50 13.25
N GLN A 60 -7.84 -2.61 14.57
CA GLN A 60 -6.99 -1.90 15.54
C GLN A 60 -5.53 -2.34 15.52
N GLY A 61 -5.26 -3.63 15.27
CA GLY A 61 -3.91 -4.18 15.23
C GLY A 61 -3.02 -3.64 14.09
N ALA A 62 -3.61 -2.97 13.10
CA ALA A 62 -2.90 -2.35 11.98
C ALA A 62 -2.88 -0.83 12.04
N LEU A 63 -3.65 -0.20 12.93
CA LEU A 63 -3.90 1.24 12.89
C LEU A 63 -2.62 2.05 13.13
N GLY A 64 -1.86 1.73 14.18
CA GLY A 64 -0.58 2.39 14.50
C GLY A 64 0.44 2.25 13.37
N PRO A 65 0.80 1.01 12.96
CA PRO A 65 1.74 0.80 11.85
C PRO A 65 1.29 1.42 10.52
N LEU A 66 -0.02 1.50 10.26
CA LEU A 66 -0.55 2.17 9.08
C LEU A 66 -0.34 3.69 9.15
N TYR A 67 -0.56 4.32 10.31
CA TYR A 67 -0.28 5.75 10.48
C TYR A 67 1.21 6.06 10.38
N GLU A 68 2.06 5.28 11.03
CA GLU A 68 3.52 5.44 10.92
C GLU A 68 3.98 5.32 9.46
N LEU A 69 3.46 4.34 8.72
CA LEU A 69 3.74 4.20 7.30
C LEU A 69 3.32 5.46 6.54
N LEU A 70 2.09 5.94 6.74
CA LEU A 70 1.59 7.14 6.05
C LEU A 70 2.42 8.39 6.39
N GLU A 71 2.77 8.59 7.65
CA GLU A 71 3.61 9.72 8.07
C GLU A 71 5.00 9.64 7.43
N SER A 72 5.61 8.45 7.36
CA SER A 72 6.91 8.29 6.69
C SER A 72 6.90 8.68 5.22
N THR A 73 5.78 8.46 4.51
CA THR A 73 5.64 8.86 3.10
C THR A 73 5.54 10.37 2.89
N VAL A 74 5.16 11.12 3.93
CA VAL A 74 5.07 12.60 3.87
C VAL A 74 6.41 13.23 4.25
N VAL A 75 7.11 12.67 5.24
CA VAL A 75 8.39 13.23 5.73
C VAL A 75 9.52 13.12 4.72
N ASP A 76 9.56 12.05 3.90
CA ASP A 76 10.54 11.92 2.81
C ASP A 76 10.45 13.06 1.77
N GLN A 77 9.33 13.80 1.72
CA GLN A 77 9.11 14.93 0.80
C GLN A 77 9.72 16.25 1.29
N GLU A 78 10.00 16.43 2.58
CA GLU A 78 10.57 17.69 3.10
C GLU A 78 12.06 17.87 2.76
N ASN A 79 12.77 16.78 2.46
CA ASN A 79 14.19 16.80 2.08
C ASN A 79 14.43 16.79 0.56
N GLY A 80 13.38 16.74 -0.26
CA GLY A 80 13.41 16.73 -1.72
C GLY A 80 12.58 17.86 -2.34
N SER A 81 12.88 18.26 -3.58
CA SER A 81 12.19 19.35 -4.29
C SER A 81 10.66 19.25 -4.24
N PRO A 82 9.92 20.38 -4.18
CA PRO A 82 8.47 20.43 -3.95
C PRO A 82 7.69 20.00 -5.19
N ASN A 83 7.78 18.74 -5.59
CA ASN A 83 6.89 18.16 -6.58
C ASN A 83 5.74 17.47 -5.85
N GLN A 84 4.55 17.99 -6.10
CA GLN A 84 3.27 17.58 -5.53
C GLN A 84 2.95 16.11 -5.83
N GLU A 85 3.53 15.19 -5.07
CA GLU A 85 3.11 13.79 -5.06
C GLU A 85 1.75 13.68 -4.35
N LYS A 86 0.71 13.29 -5.10
CA LYS A 86 -0.63 13.08 -4.56
C LYS A 86 -0.72 11.71 -3.89
N VAL A 87 -0.75 11.69 -2.57
CA VAL A 87 -1.02 10.45 -1.80
C VAL A 87 -2.53 10.17 -1.80
N ILE A 88 -2.96 9.08 -2.44
CA ILE A 88 -4.37 8.64 -2.45
C ILE A 88 -4.55 7.49 -1.47
N LEU A 89 -5.32 7.72 -0.40
CA LEU A 89 -5.66 6.71 0.60
C LEU A 89 -6.99 6.02 0.25
N VAL A 90 -6.94 4.76 -0.18
CA VAL A 90 -8.14 3.94 -0.37
C VAL A 90 -8.37 3.13 0.91
N ARG A 91 -9.43 3.45 1.66
CA ARG A 91 -9.87 2.66 2.80
C ARG A 91 -10.82 1.55 2.33
N PRO A 92 -10.47 0.26 2.42
CA PRO A 92 -11.44 -0.79 2.21
C PRO A 92 -12.46 -0.76 3.37
N TYR A 93 -13.74 -0.63 3.02
CA TYR A 93 -14.84 -0.74 3.99
C TYR A 93 -14.78 -2.12 4.66
N LEU A 94 -14.70 -2.13 6.00
CA LEU A 94 -14.59 -3.33 6.85
C LEU A 94 -15.72 -4.37 6.65
N HIS A 95 -16.80 -4.02 5.94
CA HIS A 95 -17.97 -4.86 5.81
C HIS A 95 -17.68 -6.22 5.14
N GLN A 96 -16.64 -6.32 4.29
CA GLN A 96 -16.24 -7.60 3.69
C GLN A 96 -15.38 -8.49 4.59
N ILE A 97 -14.66 -7.91 5.58
CA ILE A 97 -13.87 -8.68 6.55
C ILE A 97 -14.79 -9.38 7.56
N ILE A 98 -15.92 -8.76 7.92
CA ILE A 98 -16.89 -9.35 8.84
C ILE A 98 -17.51 -10.64 8.26
N TYR A 99 -17.67 -10.74 6.94
CA TYR A 99 -18.13 -11.97 6.29
C TYR A 99 -17.14 -13.14 6.43
N TRP A 100 -15.84 -12.87 6.57
CA TRP A 100 -14.84 -13.89 6.91
C TRP A 100 -14.87 -14.31 8.39
N TYR A 101 -15.45 -13.49 9.27
CA TYR A 101 -15.53 -13.78 10.72
C TYR A 101 -16.70 -14.71 11.09
N ARG A 102 -17.66 -14.93 10.18
CA ARG A 102 -18.91 -15.65 10.47
C ARG A 102 -19.02 -17.04 9.84
N LYS A 103 -17.90 -17.64 9.42
CA LYS A 103 -17.87 -19.00 8.88
C LYS A 103 -16.97 -19.90 9.69
#